data_AF-A0AA37BKI1-F1
#
_entry.id   AF-A0AA37BKI1-F1
#
_cell.length_a   1.000
_cell.length_b   1.000
_cell.length_c   1.000
_cell.angle_alpha   90.00
_cell.angle_beta   90.00
_cell.angle_gamma   90.00
#
_symmetry.space_group_name_H-M   'P 1'
#
loop_
_entity.id
_entity.type
_entity.pdbx_description
1 polymer ?
#
loop_
_entity_poly.entity_id
_entity_poly.type
_entity_poly.pdbx_seq_one_letter_code
_entity_poly.pdbx_strand_id
1 'polypeptide(L)'
;MALHPQAEAYLKLFPTDLGTPLAELTPEAIAGMRALDGFAEQRGPVVPLPVVRDGSAAGVPVRVYRADDGDHPLPVIVYFHGGGWVFGSVARNDALARDLAVRTGAVVVSVDYRLAPEHPFPAAADDALAAVRDVFARPAAYGADPGRIAVLGDSAGGNLAAVAAWQARDAGLRLAHQVLVYPVADVAMDTPSYRTYATGYGLGADEMAWFAAQYGGDPADPRLAPLRLADKAGLAPATVLTAECDPLCDEGEAYAAGLAAAGVPVEYRCYAGAIHGFFGLPGFFDQAAEAREYAAARLKEAFA
;
A
#
# COMPACT_ATOMS: atom_id res chain seq x y z
N MET A 1 -12.08 -17.73 14.83
CA MET A 1 -12.46 -18.09 13.44
C MET A 1 -11.28 -18.83 12.82
N ALA A 2 -11.49 -19.61 11.75
CA ALA A 2 -10.44 -20.47 11.20
C ALA A 2 -9.65 -19.75 10.09
N LEU A 3 -8.34 -19.96 10.04
CA LEU A 3 -7.49 -19.52 8.94
C LEU A 3 -7.96 -20.12 7.62
N HIS A 4 -7.76 -19.40 6.52
CA HIS A 4 -7.95 -19.95 5.19
C HIS A 4 -6.93 -21.09 4.96
N PRO A 5 -7.26 -22.22 4.29
CA PRO A 5 -6.33 -23.32 4.10
C PRO A 5 -4.99 -22.94 3.44
N GLN A 6 -5.01 -21.98 2.51
CA GLN A 6 -3.78 -21.45 1.90
C GLN A 6 -2.93 -20.64 2.90
N ALA A 7 -3.57 -19.91 3.83
CA ALA A 7 -2.86 -19.22 4.90
C ALA A 7 -2.25 -20.22 5.89
N GLU A 8 -2.97 -21.28 6.27
CA GLU A 8 -2.41 -22.36 7.09
C GLU A 8 -1.22 -23.04 6.42
N ALA A 9 -1.29 -23.28 5.10
CA ALA A 9 -0.20 -23.87 4.34
C ALA A 9 1.01 -22.93 4.27
N TYR A 10 0.77 -21.64 4.02
CA TYR A 10 1.81 -20.61 3.97
C TYR A 10 2.55 -20.49 5.31
N LEU A 11 1.83 -20.40 6.43
CA LEU A 11 2.40 -20.26 7.77
C LEU A 11 3.18 -21.51 8.24
N LYS A 12 3.01 -22.67 7.59
CA LYS A 12 3.83 -23.86 7.83
C LYS A 12 5.16 -23.84 7.07
N LEU A 13 5.24 -23.07 5.99
CA LEU A 13 6.39 -23.03 5.08
C LEU A 13 7.28 -21.82 5.31
N PHE A 14 6.70 -20.69 5.73
CA PHE A 14 7.40 -19.43 5.91
C PHE A 14 7.40 -19.00 7.38
N PRO A 15 8.41 -18.22 7.81
CA PRO A 15 8.39 -17.59 9.11
C PRO A 15 7.11 -16.78 9.28
N THR A 16 6.55 -16.82 10.49
CA THR A 16 5.39 -16.00 10.85
C THR A 16 5.83 -14.61 11.33
N ASP A 17 7.02 -14.16 10.97
CA ASP A 17 7.63 -12.88 11.34
C ASP A 17 8.69 -12.51 10.28
N LEU A 18 9.48 -11.46 10.52
CA LEU A 18 10.60 -11.03 9.69
C LEU A 18 11.70 -12.11 9.50
N GLY A 19 11.62 -13.25 10.19
CA GLY A 19 12.60 -14.33 10.13
C GLY A 19 13.93 -13.97 10.79
N THR A 20 14.00 -12.83 11.47
CA THR A 20 15.17 -12.32 12.21
C THR A 20 14.66 -11.66 13.49
N PRO A 21 15.24 -11.97 14.67
CA PRO A 21 14.84 -11.32 15.91
C PRO A 21 14.94 -9.79 15.80
N LEU A 22 13.91 -9.08 16.27
CA LEU A 22 13.82 -7.61 16.14
C LEU A 22 15.03 -6.87 16.74
N ALA A 23 15.63 -7.43 17.80
CA ALA A 23 16.83 -6.90 18.44
C ALA A 23 18.12 -7.03 17.59
N GLU A 24 18.11 -7.89 16.57
CA GLU A 24 19.24 -8.14 15.67
C GLU A 24 19.14 -7.34 14.36
N LEU A 25 18.04 -6.59 14.15
CA LEU A 25 17.83 -5.74 12.98
C LEU A 25 18.62 -4.43 13.08
N THR A 26 19.94 -4.51 12.96
CA THR A 26 20.82 -3.33 12.81
C THR A 26 20.62 -2.66 11.44
N PRO A 27 21.07 -1.41 11.23
CA PRO A 27 21.03 -0.78 9.91
C PRO A 27 21.66 -1.64 8.79
N GLU A 28 22.76 -2.33 9.08
CA GLU A 28 23.42 -3.23 8.13
C GLU A 28 22.57 -4.46 7.82
N ALA A 29 21.92 -5.06 8.83
CA ALA A 29 21.02 -6.18 8.64
C ALA A 29 19.79 -5.77 7.80
N ILE A 30 19.21 -4.61 8.09
CA ILE A 30 18.10 -4.02 7.31
C ILE A 30 18.54 -3.82 5.85
N ALA A 31 19.71 -3.22 5.62
CA ALA A 31 20.25 -3.02 4.28
C ALA A 31 20.48 -4.36 3.54
N GLY A 32 20.99 -5.38 4.23
CA GLY A 32 21.17 -6.72 3.68
C GLY A 32 19.85 -7.37 3.28
N MET A 33 18.82 -7.28 4.13
CA MET A 33 17.48 -7.81 3.84
C MET A 33 16.83 -7.08 2.64
N ARG A 34 16.96 -5.75 2.56
CA ARG A 34 16.48 -4.97 1.41
C ARG A 34 17.14 -5.38 0.09
N ALA A 35 18.42 -5.76 0.13
CA ALA A 35 19.17 -6.15 -1.07
C ALA A 35 18.82 -7.56 -1.57
N LEU A 36 18.45 -8.47 -0.67
CA LEU A 36 18.15 -9.87 -1.00
C LEU A 36 16.67 -10.11 -1.33
N ASP A 37 15.78 -9.29 -0.77
CA ASP A 37 14.32 -9.33 -0.91
C ASP A 37 13.70 -10.66 -1.39
N GLY A 38 13.70 -11.65 -0.48
CA GLY A 38 13.32 -13.04 -0.79
C GLY A 38 11.86 -13.25 -1.21
N PHE A 39 11.04 -12.20 -1.26
CA PHE A 39 9.64 -12.29 -1.71
C PHE A 39 9.40 -11.79 -3.13
N ALA A 40 10.38 -11.16 -3.79
CA ALA A 40 10.19 -10.59 -5.12
C ALA A 40 9.64 -11.63 -6.13
N GLU A 41 10.19 -12.85 -6.12
CA GLU A 41 9.76 -13.95 -7.02
C GLU A 41 8.33 -14.45 -6.73
N GLN A 42 7.85 -14.28 -5.49
CA GLN A 42 6.54 -14.77 -5.04
C GLN A 42 5.42 -13.74 -5.24
N ARG A 43 5.76 -12.51 -5.62
CA ARG A 43 4.78 -11.43 -5.81
C ARG A 43 3.98 -11.49 -7.11
N GLY A 44 4.24 -12.51 -7.92
CA GLY A 44 3.53 -12.85 -9.16
C GLY A 44 4.49 -13.00 -10.35
N PRO A 45 4.00 -13.51 -11.48
CA PRO A 45 4.81 -13.58 -12.69
C PRO A 45 5.17 -12.17 -13.17
N VAL A 46 6.42 -11.98 -13.59
CA VAL A 46 6.87 -10.74 -14.22
C VAL A 46 6.36 -10.71 -15.66
N VAL A 47 5.18 -10.11 -15.87
CA VAL A 47 4.57 -9.97 -17.20
C VAL A 47 5.36 -8.93 -18.01
N PRO A 48 5.84 -9.25 -19.22
CA PRO A 48 6.46 -8.25 -20.09
C PRO A 48 5.46 -7.14 -20.43
N LEU A 49 5.89 -5.89 -20.24
CA LEU A 49 5.13 -4.71 -20.65
C LEU A 49 5.92 -3.96 -21.72
N PRO A 50 5.24 -3.28 -22.67
CA PRO A 50 5.93 -2.48 -23.68
C PRO A 50 6.70 -1.30 -23.07
N VAL A 51 6.24 -0.78 -21.93
CA VAL A 51 6.89 0.35 -21.25
C VAL A 51 7.09 0.02 -19.78
N VAL A 52 8.36 -0.12 -19.41
CA VAL A 52 8.85 -0.11 -18.03
C VAL A 52 10.08 0.78 -17.98
N ARG A 53 10.03 1.85 -17.20
CA ARG A 53 11.16 2.79 -17.11
C ARG A 53 11.28 3.39 -15.72
N ASP A 54 12.52 3.57 -15.29
CA ASP A 54 12.85 4.33 -14.10
C ASP A 54 12.76 5.83 -14.42
N GLY A 55 12.47 6.63 -13.39
CA GLY A 55 12.34 8.07 -13.49
C GLY A 55 12.33 8.73 -12.12
N SER A 56 11.91 9.99 -12.09
CA SER A 56 11.76 10.75 -10.85
C SER A 56 10.51 11.61 -10.85
N ALA A 57 9.81 11.63 -9.72
CA ALA A 57 8.69 12.50 -9.42
C ALA A 57 9.11 13.51 -8.34
N ALA A 58 9.33 14.77 -8.72
CA ALA A 58 9.86 15.81 -7.82
C ALA A 58 11.12 15.42 -7.00
N GLY A 59 12.04 14.65 -7.58
CA GLY A 59 13.25 14.19 -6.91
C GLY A 59 13.12 12.82 -6.23
N VAL A 60 11.90 12.30 -6.05
CA VAL A 60 11.64 10.95 -5.54
C VAL A 60 11.82 9.94 -6.68
N PRO A 61 12.60 8.87 -6.53
CA PRO A 61 12.71 7.84 -7.56
C PRO A 61 11.37 7.13 -7.77
N VAL A 62 11.04 6.83 -9.02
CA VAL A 62 9.83 6.09 -9.38
C VAL A 62 10.11 5.11 -10.51
N ARG A 63 9.30 4.06 -10.60
CA ARG A 63 9.23 3.20 -11.78
C ARG A 63 7.84 3.30 -12.41
N VAL A 64 7.81 3.56 -13.71
CA VAL A 64 6.59 3.73 -14.49
C VAL A 64 6.33 2.48 -15.31
N TYR A 65 5.13 1.94 -15.18
CA TYR A 65 4.64 0.75 -15.88
C TYR A 65 3.44 1.11 -16.73
N ARG A 66 3.45 0.69 -18.01
CA ARG A 66 2.33 0.90 -18.92
C ARG A 66 2.20 -0.31 -19.85
N ALA A 67 1.00 -0.88 -19.89
CA ALA A 67 0.67 -2.07 -20.68
C ALA A 67 0.29 -1.77 -22.14
N ASP A 68 0.13 -0.50 -22.48
CA ASP A 68 -0.26 0.03 -23.78
C ASP A 68 0.92 0.86 -24.35
N ASP A 69 1.26 0.72 -25.63
CA ASP A 69 2.35 1.47 -26.27
C ASP A 69 1.90 2.65 -27.15
N GLY A 70 0.59 2.94 -27.15
CA GLY A 70 0.00 4.02 -27.93
C GLY A 70 0.34 5.41 -27.39
N ASP A 71 0.26 6.41 -28.27
CA ASP A 71 0.51 7.81 -27.92
C ASP A 71 -0.80 8.51 -27.50
N HIS A 72 -1.32 8.13 -26.33
CA HIS A 72 -2.52 8.73 -25.75
C HIS A 72 -2.49 8.71 -24.21
N PRO A 73 -3.12 9.70 -23.54
CA PRO A 73 -3.15 9.78 -22.10
C PRO A 73 -4.05 8.70 -21.50
N LEU A 74 -3.52 7.98 -20.51
CA LEU A 74 -4.22 6.94 -19.76
C LEU A 74 -4.49 7.38 -18.31
N PRO A 75 -5.47 6.77 -17.62
CA PRO A 75 -5.57 6.89 -16.18
C PRO A 75 -4.26 6.52 -15.49
N VAL A 76 -4.03 7.05 -14.28
CA VAL A 76 -2.81 6.82 -13.51
C VAL A 76 -3.10 6.37 -12.10
N ILE A 77 -2.32 5.40 -11.65
CA ILE A 77 -2.28 4.92 -10.28
C ILE A 77 -0.91 5.27 -9.71
N VAL A 78 -0.85 6.15 -8.72
CA VAL A 78 0.36 6.36 -7.91
C VAL A 78 0.37 5.28 -6.82
N TYR A 79 1.32 4.37 -6.91
CA TYR A 79 1.40 3.19 -6.06
C TYR A 79 2.50 3.32 -5.00
N PHE A 80 2.13 3.09 -3.75
CA PHE A 80 3.03 3.06 -2.59
C PHE A 80 3.10 1.63 -2.05
N HIS A 81 4.29 1.05 -2.02
CA HIS A 81 4.47 -0.30 -1.53
C HIS A 81 4.37 -0.41 -0.01
N GLY A 82 4.03 -1.60 0.50
CA GLY A 82 4.15 -1.95 1.91
C GLY A 82 5.58 -2.29 2.35
N GLY A 83 5.71 -2.56 3.65
CA GLY A 83 6.99 -2.91 4.29
C GLY A 83 7.27 -2.15 5.60
N GLY A 84 6.23 -1.69 6.30
CA GLY A 84 6.38 -1.04 7.60
C GLY A 84 7.25 0.23 7.58
N TRP A 85 7.27 0.95 6.46
CA TRP A 85 8.15 2.10 6.18
C TRP A 85 9.66 1.82 6.23
N VAL A 86 10.06 0.58 6.50
CA VAL A 86 11.46 0.16 6.65
C VAL A 86 11.92 -0.73 5.50
N PHE A 87 11.02 -1.53 4.93
CA PHE A 87 11.30 -2.45 3.83
C PHE A 87 10.47 -2.14 2.59
N GLY A 88 10.74 -2.90 1.53
CA GLY A 88 10.10 -2.74 0.24
C GLY A 88 10.93 -1.88 -0.71
N SER A 89 10.58 -1.98 -1.98
CA SER A 89 11.17 -1.19 -3.07
C SER A 89 10.31 -1.32 -4.31
N VAL A 90 10.55 -0.49 -5.32
CA VAL A 90 9.97 -0.71 -6.66
C VAL A 90 10.38 -2.07 -7.26
N ALA A 91 11.60 -2.54 -6.98
CA ALA A 91 12.09 -3.82 -7.49
C ALA A 91 11.36 -5.02 -6.88
N ARG A 92 11.13 -4.99 -5.56
CA ARG A 92 10.34 -6.01 -4.86
C ARG A 92 8.94 -6.15 -5.43
N ASN A 93 8.32 -5.01 -5.72
CA ASN A 93 6.91 -4.91 -6.08
C ASN A 93 6.68 -4.88 -7.59
N ASP A 94 7.71 -5.17 -8.38
CA ASP A 94 7.70 -5.03 -9.84
C ASP A 94 6.60 -5.88 -10.49
N ALA A 95 6.45 -7.14 -10.06
CA ALA A 95 5.40 -8.03 -10.55
C ALA A 95 3.99 -7.52 -10.24
N LEU A 96 3.77 -7.01 -9.02
CA LEU A 96 2.48 -6.45 -8.61
C LEU A 96 2.15 -5.18 -9.40
N ALA A 97 3.11 -4.27 -9.59
CA ALA A 97 2.88 -3.05 -10.35
C ALA A 97 2.57 -3.34 -11.83
N ARG A 98 3.22 -4.35 -12.42
CA ARG A 98 2.89 -4.82 -13.78
C ARG A 98 1.50 -5.41 -13.87
N ASP A 99 1.15 -6.29 -12.93
CA ASP A 99 -0.17 -6.93 -12.87
C ASP A 99 -1.28 -5.87 -12.72
N LEU A 100 -1.08 -4.84 -11.88
CA LEU A 100 -1.99 -3.71 -11.78
C LEU A 100 -2.13 -2.94 -13.11
N ALA A 101 -1.02 -2.65 -13.80
CA ALA A 101 -1.05 -1.96 -15.09
C ALA A 101 -1.85 -2.77 -16.14
N VAL A 102 -1.69 -4.09 -16.18
CA VAL A 102 -2.43 -4.99 -17.09
C VAL A 102 -3.92 -5.02 -16.76
N ARG A 103 -4.28 -5.22 -15.48
CA ARG A 103 -5.68 -5.38 -15.06
C ARG A 103 -6.51 -4.10 -15.22
N THR A 104 -5.86 -2.96 -15.07
CA THR A 104 -6.52 -1.64 -15.08
C THR A 104 -6.44 -0.93 -16.42
N GLY A 105 -5.43 -1.24 -17.24
CA GLY A 105 -5.10 -0.43 -18.42
C GLY A 105 -4.56 0.97 -18.07
N ALA A 106 -4.26 1.22 -16.79
CA ALA A 106 -3.70 2.47 -16.31
C ALA A 106 -2.16 2.46 -16.36
N VAL A 107 -1.56 3.65 -16.33
CA VAL A 107 -0.15 3.80 -15.99
C VAL A 107 -0.01 3.61 -14.48
N VAL A 108 0.91 2.75 -14.05
CA VAL A 108 1.27 2.64 -12.63
C VAL A 108 2.58 3.36 -12.41
N VAL A 109 2.57 4.36 -11.52
CA VAL A 109 3.76 5.07 -11.04
C VAL A 109 4.08 4.53 -9.66
N SER A 110 4.98 3.54 -9.59
CA SER A 110 5.43 2.94 -8.33
C SER A 110 6.50 3.82 -7.69
N VAL A 111 6.28 4.24 -6.45
CA VAL A 111 7.12 5.23 -5.77
C VAL A 111 8.13 4.53 -4.86
N ASP A 112 9.41 4.84 -5.04
CA ASP A 112 10.53 4.34 -4.23
C ASP A 112 10.85 5.38 -3.14
N TYR A 113 9.92 5.54 -2.20
CA TYR A 113 9.99 6.57 -1.17
C TYR A 113 11.09 6.27 -0.14
N ARG A 114 11.60 7.33 0.52
CA ARG A 114 12.64 7.20 1.55
C ARG A 114 12.16 6.36 2.74
N LEU A 115 13.01 5.43 3.19
CA LEU A 115 12.70 4.46 4.24
C LEU A 115 13.36 4.83 5.57
N ALA A 116 12.68 4.46 6.67
CA ALA A 116 13.24 4.44 8.01
C ALA A 116 14.14 3.21 8.21
N PRO A 117 15.12 3.25 9.14
CA PRO A 117 15.40 4.33 10.09
C PRO A 117 16.24 5.48 9.51
N GLU A 118 16.78 5.36 8.29
CA GLU A 118 17.65 6.39 7.70
C GLU A 118 16.90 7.71 7.44
N HIS A 119 15.62 7.60 7.11
CA HIS A 119 14.72 8.71 6.88
C HIS A 119 13.41 8.48 7.66
N PRO A 120 13.37 8.82 8.95
CA PRO A 120 12.16 8.65 9.76
C PRO A 120 11.03 9.59 9.30
N PHE A 121 9.87 9.44 9.92
CA PHE A 121 8.73 10.32 9.75
C PHE A 121 9.14 11.81 9.82
N PRO A 122 8.64 12.68 8.92
CA PRO A 122 7.62 12.43 7.91
C PRO A 122 8.15 12.09 6.50
N ALA A 123 9.40 11.64 6.34
CA ALA A 123 10.06 11.56 5.03
C ALA A 123 9.26 10.77 3.96
N ALA A 124 8.77 9.57 4.30
CA ALA A 124 7.97 8.77 3.37
C ALA A 124 6.62 9.44 3.01
N ALA A 125 5.96 10.12 3.96
CA ALA A 125 4.71 10.83 3.71
C ALA A 125 4.92 12.06 2.82
N ASP A 126 6.02 12.79 3.04
CA ASP A 126 6.41 13.92 2.20
C ASP A 126 6.71 13.47 0.76
N ASP A 127 7.44 12.35 0.60
CA ASP A 127 7.74 11.77 -0.72
C ASP A 127 6.47 11.31 -1.43
N ALA A 128 5.54 10.68 -0.71
CA ALA A 128 4.26 10.23 -1.27
C ALA A 128 3.44 11.41 -1.83
N LEU A 129 3.31 12.49 -1.06
CA LEU A 129 2.62 13.71 -1.51
C LEU A 129 3.38 14.38 -2.67
N ALA A 130 4.71 14.43 -2.62
CA ALA A 130 5.53 15.01 -3.69
C ALA A 130 5.31 14.28 -5.02
N ALA A 131 5.27 12.94 -4.99
CA ALA A 131 4.99 12.12 -6.17
C ALA A 131 3.58 12.39 -6.73
N VAL A 132 2.55 12.44 -5.88
CA VAL A 132 1.18 12.76 -6.31
C VAL A 132 1.11 14.14 -6.95
N ARG A 133 1.66 15.16 -6.30
CA ARG A 133 1.69 16.54 -6.82
C ARG A 133 2.38 16.63 -8.17
N ASP A 134 3.49 15.91 -8.34
CA ASP A 134 4.24 15.94 -9.58
C ASP A 134 3.52 15.24 -10.73
N VAL A 135 2.78 14.16 -10.47
CA VAL A 135 1.91 13.51 -11.47
C VAL A 135 0.78 14.45 -11.91
N PHE A 136 0.16 15.19 -10.99
CA PHE A 136 -0.81 16.25 -11.34
C PHE A 136 -0.18 17.40 -12.13
N ALA A 137 1.05 17.80 -11.78
CA ALA A 137 1.73 18.94 -12.39
C ALA A 137 2.33 18.64 -13.78
N ARG A 138 2.75 17.39 -14.01
CA ARG A 138 3.46 16.97 -15.24
C ARG A 138 2.86 15.68 -15.83
N PRO A 139 1.55 15.61 -16.10
CA PRO A 139 0.89 14.37 -16.54
C PRO A 139 1.50 13.80 -17.83
N ALA A 140 1.92 14.66 -18.77
CA ALA A 140 2.58 14.26 -20.00
C ALA A 140 3.90 13.48 -19.76
N ALA A 141 4.63 13.77 -18.68
CA ALA A 141 5.86 13.05 -18.32
C ALA A 141 5.60 11.58 -17.95
N TYR A 142 4.34 11.22 -17.70
CA TYR A 142 3.89 9.87 -17.34
C TYR A 142 3.00 9.25 -18.42
N GLY A 143 2.66 9.97 -19.49
CA GLY A 143 1.61 9.55 -20.43
C GLY A 143 0.23 9.49 -19.76
N ALA A 144 0.01 10.36 -18.78
CA ALA A 144 -1.13 10.39 -17.88
C ALA A 144 -2.24 11.31 -18.36
N ASP A 145 -3.47 10.99 -17.96
CA ASP A 145 -4.60 11.90 -17.92
C ASP A 145 -4.69 12.56 -16.53
N PRO A 146 -4.54 13.89 -16.41
CA PRO A 146 -4.59 14.58 -15.12
C PRO A 146 -5.97 14.56 -14.45
N GLY A 147 -7.04 14.24 -15.18
CA GLY A 147 -8.40 14.08 -14.63
C GLY A 147 -8.67 12.71 -14.04
N ARG A 148 -7.79 11.73 -14.24
CA ARG A 148 -8.00 10.31 -13.87
C ARG A 148 -6.80 9.77 -13.10
N ILE A 149 -6.50 10.39 -11.96
CA ILE A 149 -5.41 10.00 -11.07
C ILE A 149 -5.99 9.36 -9.80
N ALA A 150 -5.53 8.16 -9.45
CA ALA A 150 -5.83 7.48 -8.21
C ALA A 150 -4.55 7.17 -7.42
N VAL A 151 -4.71 6.89 -6.14
CA VAL A 151 -3.63 6.36 -5.28
C VAL A 151 -3.96 4.93 -4.86
N LEU A 152 -2.94 4.10 -4.73
CA LEU A 152 -3.05 2.74 -4.22
C LEU A 152 -1.88 2.44 -3.29
N GLY A 153 -2.12 1.72 -2.22
CA GLY A 153 -1.02 1.15 -1.45
C GLY A 153 -1.44 0.01 -0.55
N ASP A 154 -0.44 -0.79 -0.14
CA ASP A 154 -0.63 -1.94 0.74
C ASP A 154 0.12 -1.76 2.07
N SER A 155 -0.50 -2.11 3.20
CA SER A 155 0.12 -2.01 4.54
C SER A 155 0.54 -0.57 4.87
N ALA A 156 1.82 -0.33 5.17
CA ALA A 156 2.40 1.01 5.27
C ALA A 156 2.24 1.85 3.99
N GLY A 157 2.21 1.23 2.81
CA GLY A 157 1.85 1.92 1.57
C GLY A 157 0.38 2.34 1.53
N GLY A 158 -0.51 1.54 2.14
CA GLY A 158 -1.92 1.89 2.32
C GLY A 158 -2.10 3.10 3.26
N ASN A 159 -1.26 3.20 4.29
CA ASN A 159 -1.15 4.40 5.12
C ASN A 159 -0.75 5.62 4.27
N LEU A 160 0.34 5.52 3.50
CA LEU A 160 0.82 6.60 2.64
C LEU A 160 -0.22 7.01 1.60
N ALA A 161 -0.96 6.06 1.02
CA ALA A 161 -2.05 6.33 0.08
C ALA A 161 -3.19 7.13 0.74
N ALA A 162 -3.61 6.76 1.95
CA ALA A 162 -4.65 7.48 2.70
C ALA A 162 -4.21 8.91 3.06
N VAL A 163 -2.97 9.08 3.53
CA VAL A 163 -2.39 10.38 3.88
C VAL A 163 -2.25 11.26 2.64
N ALA A 164 -1.69 10.73 1.55
CA ALA A 164 -1.56 11.44 0.29
C ALA A 164 -2.93 11.83 -0.28
N ALA A 165 -3.95 10.99 -0.12
CA ALA A 165 -5.30 11.28 -0.59
C ALA A 165 -5.92 12.50 0.10
N TRP A 166 -5.78 12.61 1.42
CA TRP A 166 -6.24 13.81 2.11
C TRP A 166 -5.38 15.01 1.74
N GLN A 167 -4.05 14.86 1.70
CA GLN A 167 -3.17 16.01 1.49
C GLN A 167 -3.35 16.58 0.08
N ALA A 168 -3.68 15.71 -0.88
CA ALA A 168 -4.14 16.09 -2.21
C ALA A 168 -5.44 16.91 -2.15
N ARG A 169 -6.47 16.43 -1.44
CA ARG A 169 -7.73 17.18 -1.23
C ARG A 169 -7.47 18.57 -0.68
N ASP A 170 -6.68 18.69 0.38
CA ASP A 170 -6.39 19.99 1.04
C ASP A 170 -5.56 20.92 0.13
N ALA A 171 -4.80 20.35 -0.82
CA ALA A 171 -4.10 21.09 -1.86
C ALA A 171 -4.98 21.40 -3.09
N GLY A 172 -6.27 21.06 -3.08
CA GLY A 172 -7.19 21.24 -4.21
C GLY A 172 -7.00 20.24 -5.35
N LEU A 173 -6.21 19.18 -5.15
CA LEU A 173 -5.97 18.12 -6.11
C LEU A 173 -6.99 17.00 -5.91
N ARG A 174 -7.85 16.80 -6.91
CA ARG A 174 -8.95 15.84 -6.83
C ARG A 174 -8.52 14.50 -7.40
N LEU A 175 -8.26 13.53 -6.52
CA LEU A 175 -8.07 12.14 -6.92
C LEU A 175 -9.41 11.51 -7.30
N ALA A 176 -9.39 10.66 -8.33
CA ALA A 176 -10.52 9.88 -8.78
C ALA A 176 -10.89 8.77 -7.78
N HIS A 177 -9.88 8.15 -7.16
CA HIS A 177 -10.08 7.03 -6.23
C HIS A 177 -8.88 6.83 -5.29
N GLN A 178 -9.11 6.18 -4.15
CA GLN A 178 -8.05 5.63 -3.29
C GLN A 178 -8.29 4.15 -3.00
N VAL A 179 -7.28 3.30 -3.22
CA VAL A 179 -7.33 1.88 -2.87
C VAL A 179 -6.37 1.60 -1.72
N LEU A 180 -6.93 1.16 -0.59
CA LEU A 180 -6.21 0.96 0.66
C LEU A 180 -6.25 -0.51 1.01
N VAL A 181 -5.13 -1.20 0.85
CA VAL A 181 -5.03 -2.64 1.10
C VAL A 181 -4.39 -2.86 2.46
N TYR A 182 -5.14 -3.49 3.38
CA TYR A 182 -4.83 -3.73 4.79
C TYR A 182 -4.03 -2.57 5.43
N PRO A 183 -4.53 -1.32 5.32
CA PRO A 183 -3.73 -0.14 5.62
C PRO A 183 -3.38 -0.09 7.12
N VAL A 184 -2.17 0.38 7.44
CA VAL A 184 -1.91 0.87 8.80
C VAL A 184 -2.67 2.19 8.95
N ALA A 185 -3.71 2.22 9.78
CA ALA A 185 -4.59 3.38 9.95
C ALA A 185 -4.37 4.08 11.30
N ASP A 186 -3.83 3.39 12.30
CA ASP A 186 -3.43 3.95 13.59
C ASP A 186 -2.11 3.27 14.04
N VAL A 187 -1.46 3.84 15.05
CA VAL A 187 -0.27 3.26 15.67
C VAL A 187 -0.45 3.07 17.18
N ALA A 188 -1.69 3.19 17.69
CA ALA A 188 -2.03 2.92 19.08
C ALA A 188 -1.99 1.42 19.45
N MET A 189 -2.20 0.54 18.46
CA MET A 189 -2.09 -0.93 18.61
C MET A 189 -2.98 -1.52 19.72
N ASP A 190 -4.16 -0.93 19.94
CA ASP A 190 -5.05 -1.22 21.07
C ASP A 190 -6.41 -1.85 20.65
N THR A 191 -6.57 -2.19 19.38
CA THR A 191 -7.79 -2.82 18.86
C THR A 191 -7.93 -4.30 19.28
N PRO A 192 -9.15 -4.87 19.24
CA PRO A 192 -9.36 -6.31 19.41
C PRO A 192 -8.54 -7.19 18.46
N SER A 193 -8.38 -6.81 17.20
CA SER A 193 -7.57 -7.53 16.21
C SER A 193 -6.10 -7.61 16.62
N TYR A 194 -5.52 -6.53 17.15
CA TYR A 194 -4.16 -6.52 17.70
C TYR A 194 -3.96 -7.52 18.85
N ARG A 195 -4.98 -7.74 19.68
CA ARG A 195 -4.94 -8.76 20.75
C ARG A 195 -5.13 -10.18 20.22
N THR A 196 -6.03 -10.35 19.25
CA THR A 196 -6.44 -11.66 18.75
C THR A 196 -5.39 -12.28 17.83
N TYR A 197 -4.77 -11.46 16.98
CA TYR A 197 -3.82 -11.87 15.96
C TYR A 197 -2.38 -11.42 16.28
N ALA A 198 -2.09 -11.17 17.56
CA ALA A 198 -0.81 -10.61 18.01
C ALA A 198 0.42 -11.42 17.57
N THR A 199 0.30 -12.75 17.46
CA THR A 199 1.40 -13.68 17.17
C THR A 199 0.90 -14.88 16.37
N GLY A 200 1.70 -15.38 15.42
CA GLY A 200 1.46 -16.65 14.73
C GLY A 200 0.55 -16.59 13.51
N TYR A 201 0.23 -15.37 13.03
CA TYR A 201 -0.64 -15.14 11.86
C TYR A 201 0.08 -14.44 10.70
N GLY A 202 1.42 -14.50 10.67
CA GLY A 202 2.24 -13.59 9.86
C GLY A 202 2.51 -12.34 10.71
N LEU A 203 2.25 -11.15 10.19
CA LEU A 203 2.50 -9.89 10.91
C LEU A 203 2.05 -9.93 12.38
N GLY A 204 2.98 -9.70 13.30
CA GLY A 204 2.74 -9.65 14.74
C GLY A 204 2.66 -8.24 15.32
N ALA A 205 2.13 -8.15 16.54
CA ALA A 205 2.04 -6.88 17.28
C ALA A 205 3.43 -6.31 17.63
N ASP A 206 4.38 -7.16 18.02
CA ASP A 206 5.75 -6.74 18.35
C ASP A 206 6.48 -6.19 17.12
N GLU A 207 6.22 -6.77 15.94
CA GLU A 207 6.78 -6.27 14.67
C GLU A 207 6.20 -4.91 14.31
N MET A 208 4.89 -4.72 14.48
CA MET A 208 4.26 -3.41 14.29
C MET A 208 4.82 -2.36 15.25
N ALA A 209 4.99 -2.71 16.54
CA ALA A 209 5.60 -1.84 17.53
C ALA A 209 7.03 -1.44 17.12
N TRP A 210 7.80 -2.40 16.58
CA TRP A 210 9.13 -2.15 16.06
C TRP A 210 9.11 -1.23 14.83
N PHE A 211 8.25 -1.48 13.83
CA PHE A 211 8.11 -0.61 12.66
C PHE A 211 7.73 0.82 13.04
N ALA A 212 6.75 0.99 13.94
CA ALA A 212 6.35 2.31 14.43
C ALA A 212 7.50 3.01 15.18
N ALA A 213 8.32 2.28 15.92
CA ALA A 213 9.49 2.84 16.58
C ALA A 213 10.59 3.26 15.59
N GLN A 214 10.83 2.49 14.52
CA GLN A 214 11.78 2.87 13.47
C GLN A 214 11.32 4.09 12.69
N TYR A 215 10.04 4.14 12.34
CA TYR A 215 9.48 5.25 11.58
C TYR A 215 9.36 6.50 12.44
N GLY A 216 8.99 6.38 13.72
CA GLY A 216 8.87 7.48 14.66
C GLY A 216 7.73 8.45 14.32
N GLY A 217 7.73 9.60 14.98
CA GLY A 217 6.70 10.64 14.84
C GLY A 217 5.75 10.72 16.03
N ASP A 218 4.87 11.72 16.02
CA ASP A 218 3.80 11.86 17.01
C ASP A 218 2.65 10.89 16.65
N PRO A 219 2.29 9.92 17.52
CA PRO A 219 1.16 9.02 17.28
C PRO A 219 -0.19 9.72 17.05
N ALA A 220 -0.32 10.98 17.49
CA ALA A 220 -1.50 11.79 17.25
C ALA A 220 -1.47 12.53 15.90
N ASP A 221 -0.32 12.63 15.22
CA ASP A 221 -0.22 13.25 13.91
C ASP A 221 -0.96 12.36 12.89
N PRO A 222 -2.01 12.87 12.22
CA PRO A 222 -2.75 12.02 11.32
C PRO A 222 -1.89 11.50 10.16
N ARG A 223 -0.72 12.11 9.87
CA ARG A 223 0.15 11.70 8.74
C ARG A 223 0.86 10.39 9.05
N LEU A 224 0.82 9.99 10.32
CA LEU A 224 1.20 8.68 10.81
C LEU A 224 -0.04 7.82 11.08
N ALA A 225 -1.09 8.40 11.67
CA ALA A 225 -2.33 7.72 12.04
C ALA A 225 -3.56 8.33 11.35
N PRO A 226 -3.82 8.03 10.06
CA PRO A 226 -4.90 8.66 9.29
C PRO A 226 -6.30 8.41 9.85
N LEU A 227 -6.49 7.38 10.68
CA LEU A 227 -7.72 7.18 11.46
C LEU A 227 -8.07 8.40 12.31
N ARG A 228 -7.06 9.12 12.81
CA ARG A 228 -7.18 10.30 13.67
C ARG A 228 -7.46 11.60 12.90
N LEU A 229 -7.53 11.57 11.57
CA LEU A 229 -7.90 12.73 10.77
C LEU A 229 -9.30 13.22 11.15
N ALA A 230 -9.42 14.45 11.65
CA ALA A 230 -10.69 14.98 12.17
C ALA A 230 -11.75 15.15 11.07
N ASP A 231 -11.36 15.69 9.92
CA ASP A 231 -12.26 15.91 8.79
C ASP A 231 -11.90 15.02 7.59
N LYS A 232 -12.75 14.03 7.35
CA LYS A 232 -12.66 13.08 6.25
C LYS A 232 -13.60 13.44 5.09
N ALA A 233 -14.37 14.52 5.19
CA ALA A 233 -15.30 14.92 4.15
C ALA A 233 -14.55 15.33 2.87
N GLY A 234 -15.14 15.05 1.71
CA GLY A 234 -14.58 15.41 0.41
C GLY A 234 -13.30 14.67 0.01
N LEU A 235 -12.89 13.63 0.75
CA LEU A 235 -11.86 12.71 0.28
C LEU A 235 -12.32 11.93 -0.96
N ALA A 236 -11.36 11.44 -1.73
CA ALA A 236 -11.63 10.61 -2.89
C ALA A 236 -12.43 9.36 -2.48
N PRO A 237 -13.36 8.88 -3.34
CA PRO A 237 -13.99 7.58 -3.16
C PRO A 237 -12.95 6.50 -2.85
N ALA A 238 -13.31 5.56 -1.98
CA ALA A 238 -12.35 4.62 -1.42
C ALA A 238 -12.76 3.16 -1.63
N THR A 239 -11.77 2.32 -1.89
CA THR A 239 -11.87 0.88 -1.73
C THR A 239 -10.92 0.46 -0.63
N VAL A 240 -11.45 -0.11 0.44
CA VAL A 240 -10.67 -0.58 1.60
C VAL A 240 -10.78 -2.09 1.71
N LEU A 241 -9.64 -2.76 1.59
CA LEU A 241 -9.54 -4.22 1.66
C LEU A 241 -8.83 -4.59 2.94
N THR A 242 -9.36 -5.51 3.75
CA THR A 242 -8.71 -6.02 4.96
C THR A 242 -8.55 -7.53 4.88
N ALA A 243 -7.62 -8.07 5.67
CA ALA A 243 -7.48 -9.49 5.91
C ALA A 243 -8.06 -9.80 7.30
N GLU A 244 -8.90 -10.83 7.43
CA GLU A 244 -9.57 -11.12 8.71
C GLU A 244 -8.59 -11.45 9.84
N CYS A 245 -7.53 -12.22 9.54
CA CYS A 245 -6.53 -12.66 10.51
C CYS A 245 -5.30 -11.75 10.47
N ASP A 246 -5.50 -10.47 10.76
CA ASP A 246 -4.50 -9.40 10.69
C ASP A 246 -4.65 -8.46 11.90
N PRO A 247 -3.56 -8.12 12.63
CA PRO A 247 -3.60 -7.09 13.65
C PRO A 247 -4.22 -5.77 13.18
N LEU A 248 -4.06 -5.40 11.91
CA LEU A 248 -4.53 -4.14 11.32
C LEU A 248 -6.00 -4.17 10.87
N CYS A 249 -6.69 -5.32 10.98
CA CYS A 249 -8.03 -5.49 10.42
C CYS A 249 -9.03 -4.45 10.98
N ASP A 250 -9.11 -4.32 12.31
CA ASP A 250 -10.10 -3.45 12.95
C ASP A 250 -9.85 -1.97 12.67
N GLU A 251 -8.59 -1.54 12.57
CA GLU A 251 -8.26 -0.13 12.28
C GLU A 251 -8.51 0.21 10.80
N GLY A 252 -8.28 -0.73 9.88
CA GLY A 252 -8.67 -0.60 8.48
C GLY A 252 -10.19 -0.49 8.32
N GLU A 253 -10.95 -1.31 9.04
CA GLU A 253 -12.42 -1.23 9.10
C GLU A 253 -12.90 0.11 9.68
N ALA A 254 -12.30 0.53 10.80
CA ALA A 254 -12.62 1.80 11.44
C ALA A 254 -12.36 3.00 10.53
N TYR A 255 -11.28 2.95 9.73
CA TYR A 255 -11.00 3.99 8.75
C TYR A 255 -12.06 4.02 7.64
N ALA A 256 -12.44 2.87 7.10
CA ALA A 256 -13.51 2.74 6.11
C ALA A 256 -14.86 3.27 6.64
N ALA A 257 -15.21 2.91 7.87
CA ALA A 257 -16.41 3.41 8.54
C ALA A 257 -16.35 4.92 8.76
N GLY A 258 -15.19 5.47 9.14
CA GLY A 258 -14.98 6.91 9.31
C GLY A 258 -15.12 7.69 8.00
N LEU A 259 -14.62 7.16 6.88
CA LEU A 259 -14.85 7.73 5.55
C LEU A 259 -16.34 7.75 5.20
N ALA A 260 -17.03 6.62 5.38
CA ALA A 260 -18.46 6.50 5.08
C ALA A 260 -19.31 7.46 5.94
N ALA A 261 -18.99 7.58 7.23
CA ALA A 261 -19.65 8.52 8.13
C ALA A 261 -19.46 9.99 7.72
N ALA A 262 -18.36 10.32 7.04
CA ALA A 262 -18.10 11.64 6.46
C ALA A 262 -18.71 11.84 5.07
N GLY A 263 -19.50 10.89 4.56
CA GLY A 263 -20.19 10.96 3.28
C GLY A 263 -19.32 10.61 2.06
N VAL A 264 -18.13 10.04 2.28
CA VAL A 264 -17.29 9.53 1.18
C VAL A 264 -17.89 8.21 0.66
N PRO A 265 -17.99 7.98 -0.66
CA PRO A 265 -18.35 6.66 -1.18
C PRO A 265 -17.26 5.64 -0.84
N VAL A 266 -17.63 4.57 -0.12
CA VAL A 266 -16.70 3.55 0.37
C VAL A 266 -17.17 2.16 -0.01
N GLU A 267 -16.24 1.39 -0.57
CA GLU A 267 -16.35 -0.04 -0.82
C GLU A 267 -15.42 -0.77 0.15
N TYR A 268 -15.97 -1.42 1.17
CA TYR A 268 -15.20 -2.18 2.16
C TYR A 268 -15.33 -3.69 1.92
N ARG A 269 -14.21 -4.41 2.01
CA ARG A 269 -14.20 -5.87 1.95
C ARG A 269 -13.13 -6.48 2.85
N CYS A 270 -13.57 -7.28 3.82
CA CYS A 270 -12.71 -8.14 4.61
C CYS A 270 -12.60 -9.54 3.98
N TYR A 271 -11.37 -10.01 3.73
CA TYR A 271 -11.09 -11.33 3.19
C TYR A 271 -11.00 -12.36 4.32
N ALA A 272 -12.01 -13.23 4.37
CA ALA A 272 -12.15 -14.22 5.44
C ALA A 272 -10.97 -15.20 5.47
N GLY A 273 -10.44 -15.46 6.66
CA GLY A 273 -9.30 -16.33 6.93
C GLY A 273 -7.96 -15.91 6.31
N ALA A 274 -7.91 -14.79 5.57
CA ALA A 274 -6.69 -14.25 4.98
C ALA A 274 -5.79 -13.63 6.05
N ILE A 275 -4.50 -13.58 5.78
CA ILE A 275 -3.48 -12.98 6.63
C ILE A 275 -2.89 -11.70 6.01
N HIS A 276 -2.23 -10.87 6.82
CA HIS A 276 -1.54 -9.68 6.34
C HIS A 276 -0.57 -10.00 5.19
N GLY A 277 -0.55 -9.15 4.16
CA GLY A 277 0.33 -9.31 3.01
C GLY A 277 -0.18 -10.22 1.89
N PHE A 278 -1.33 -10.90 2.06
CA PHE A 278 -1.84 -11.86 1.07
C PHE A 278 -1.98 -11.25 -0.34
N PHE A 279 -2.43 -9.99 -0.44
CA PHE A 279 -2.59 -9.25 -1.71
C PHE A 279 -1.32 -9.22 -2.55
N GLY A 280 -0.15 -9.21 -1.89
CA GLY A 280 1.14 -9.24 -2.54
C GLY A 280 1.50 -10.60 -3.14
N LEU A 281 0.86 -11.71 -2.75
CA LEU A 281 1.39 -13.08 -2.91
C LEU A 281 0.43 -14.01 -3.70
N PRO A 282 0.14 -13.73 -4.98
CA PRO A 282 -0.81 -14.51 -5.78
C PRO A 282 -0.32 -15.92 -6.11
N GLY A 283 0.97 -16.22 -5.90
CA GLY A 283 1.48 -17.59 -5.99
C GLY A 283 1.05 -18.49 -4.82
N PHE A 284 0.60 -17.90 -3.71
CA PHE A 284 0.17 -18.61 -2.50
C PHE A 284 -1.31 -18.47 -2.18
N PHE A 285 -1.94 -17.35 -2.58
CA PHE A 285 -3.30 -17.02 -2.18
C PHE A 285 -4.18 -16.74 -3.41
N ASP A 286 -5.22 -17.53 -3.63
CA ASP A 286 -6.23 -17.26 -4.66
C ASP A 286 -6.97 -15.95 -4.35
N GLN A 287 -7.22 -15.70 -3.05
CA GLN A 287 -7.78 -14.45 -2.55
C GLN A 287 -6.97 -13.23 -2.99
N ALA A 288 -5.66 -13.36 -3.24
CA ALA A 288 -4.86 -12.24 -3.76
C ALA A 288 -5.29 -11.85 -5.18
N ALA A 289 -5.49 -12.83 -6.06
CA ALA A 289 -5.97 -12.57 -7.41
C ALA A 289 -7.38 -11.96 -7.40
N GLU A 290 -8.27 -12.49 -6.55
CA GLU A 290 -9.61 -11.94 -6.34
C GLU A 290 -9.58 -10.48 -5.85
N ALA A 291 -8.70 -10.18 -4.88
CA ALA A 291 -8.54 -8.84 -4.35
C ALA A 291 -7.98 -7.85 -5.37
N ARG A 292 -7.01 -8.28 -6.18
CA ARG A 292 -6.46 -7.47 -7.26
C ARG A 292 -7.46 -7.22 -8.38
N GLU A 293 -8.27 -8.23 -8.75
CA GLU A 293 -9.37 -8.02 -9.71
C GLU A 293 -10.41 -7.04 -9.18
N TYR A 294 -10.81 -7.19 -7.92
CA TYR A 294 -11.78 -6.30 -7.30
C TYR A 294 -11.27 -4.86 -7.23
N ALA A 295 -10.01 -4.65 -6.79
CA ALA A 295 -9.37 -3.34 -6.80
C ALA A 295 -9.29 -2.75 -8.23
N ALA A 296 -8.91 -3.55 -9.21
CA ALA A 296 -8.81 -3.11 -10.60
C ALA A 296 -10.19 -2.74 -11.19
N ALA A 297 -11.24 -3.48 -10.87
CA ALA A 297 -12.61 -3.16 -11.28
C ALA A 297 -13.07 -1.81 -10.70
N ARG A 298 -12.84 -1.56 -9.41
CA ARG A 298 -13.16 -0.28 -8.76
C ARG A 298 -12.39 0.89 -9.35
N LEU A 299 -11.10 0.70 -9.64
CA LEU A 299 -10.28 1.71 -10.32
C LEU A 299 -10.81 2.02 -11.72
N LYS A 300 -11.14 1.00 -12.53
CA LYS A 300 -11.70 1.20 -13.87
C LYS A 300 -13.03 1.94 -13.84
N GLU A 301 -13.90 1.64 -12.89
CA GLU A 301 -15.17 2.36 -12.70
C GLU A 301 -14.93 3.83 -12.30
N ALA A 302 -13.96 4.10 -11.44
CA ALA A 302 -13.62 5.48 -11.05
C ALA A 302 -12.95 6.29 -12.17
N PHE A 303 -12.38 5.63 -13.17
CA PHE A 303 -11.75 6.26 -14.34
C PHE A 303 -12.68 6.40 -15.56
N ALA A 304 -13.89 5.85 -15.51
CA ALA A 304 -14.87 5.91 -16.58
C ALA A 304 -15.61 7.27 -16.60
#